data_AF-A0A5M9K4U3-F1
#
_entry.id   AF-A0A5M9K4U3-F1
#
_cell.length_a   1.000
_cell.length_b   1.000
_cell.length_c   1.000
_cell.angle_alpha   90.00
_cell.angle_beta   90.00
_cell.angle_gamma   90.00
#
_symmetry.space_group_name_H-M   'P 1'
#
loop_
_entity.id
_entity.type
_entity.pdbx_description
1 polymer ?
#
loop_
_entity_poly.entity_id
_entity_poly.type
_entity_poly.pdbx_seq_one_letter_code
_entity_poly.pdbx_strand_id
1 'polypeptide(L)'
;MKLGLFLSLLFLRQTHFKGNIKDKQASTIARYALEVYQLVQSSTLSRQRNGIDQSNHKSDSITAGYNHLEATSSGFIARRATSPEDMAPPNTQNPQKQNPPKRKATEEPPTTPVTSKRVKMNEEELGEMLDSQNKQCPIKIIPFPEKPAVIEEREGEIEFRVVNNDDTPQSTVILSGLKGIFQKQLPKMPKEYIARLVYDRNHLSIALVKASPLEVIGGITYRPFDERKFAEIVFCAISSDQQVKGYGAHLMCHLKDYVKASSNVMHFLTYADNYAIGYFKKQGFTKEITLEKSLWMGYIKDYEGGTIMQCTMLPRVRYLETGRMLLKQKEAVHAKYSPLANQM
;
A
#
# COMPACT_ATOMS: atom_id res chain seq x y z
N MET A 1 -7.31 -15.76 18.62
CA MET A 1 -6.98 -16.14 20.01
C MET A 1 -5.50 -16.47 20.25
N LYS A 2 -4.83 -17.37 19.50
CA LYS A 2 -3.51 -17.91 19.90
C LYS A 2 -2.28 -16.97 19.83
N LEU A 3 -2.35 -15.82 19.14
CA LEU A 3 -1.19 -14.93 18.98
C LEU A 3 -0.90 -14.04 20.22
N GLY A 4 -1.94 -13.62 20.96
CA GLY A 4 -1.78 -12.74 22.13
C GLY A 4 -1.05 -13.39 23.31
N LEU A 5 -1.30 -14.68 23.55
CA LEU A 5 -0.58 -15.46 24.55
C LEU A 5 0.92 -15.57 24.23
N PHE A 6 1.27 -15.66 22.94
CA PHE A 6 2.64 -15.87 22.49
C PHE A 6 3.52 -14.63 22.67
N LEU A 7 2.99 -13.42 22.43
CA LEU A 7 3.72 -12.17 22.76
C LEU A 7 3.88 -11.98 24.26
N SER A 8 2.86 -12.32 25.07
CA SER A 8 2.93 -12.24 26.54
C SER A 8 4.03 -13.14 27.10
N LEU A 9 4.09 -14.40 26.65
CA LEU A 9 5.13 -15.35 27.04
C LEU A 9 6.54 -14.96 26.56
N LEU A 10 6.67 -14.37 25.37
CA LEU A 10 7.97 -13.91 24.86
C LEU A 10 8.52 -12.74 25.69
N PHE A 11 7.66 -11.82 26.12
CA PHE A 11 8.04 -10.70 26.98
C PHE A 11 8.46 -11.16 28.39
N LEU A 12 7.68 -12.05 29.01
CA LEU A 12 8.00 -12.63 30.33
C LEU A 12 9.29 -13.45 30.34
N ARG A 13 9.61 -14.13 29.23
CA ARG A 13 10.84 -14.93 29.12
C ARG A 13 12.09 -14.06 28.95
N GLN A 14 11.93 -12.82 28.48
CA GLN A 14 13.04 -11.88 28.28
C GLN A 14 13.35 -11.04 29.51
N THR A 15 12.38 -10.82 30.41
CA THR A 15 12.60 -10.18 31.73
C THR A 15 13.36 -11.09 32.71
N HIS A 16 13.34 -12.41 32.52
CA HIS A 16 13.99 -13.36 33.43
C HIS A 16 15.52 -13.46 33.27
N PHE A 17 16.13 -12.76 32.30
CA PHE A 17 17.56 -12.91 31.94
C PHE A 17 18.46 -11.74 32.39
N LYS A 18 17.92 -10.72 33.07
CA LYS A 18 18.71 -9.66 33.72
C LYS A 18 18.14 -9.34 35.11
N GLY A 19 18.79 -9.88 36.13
CA GLY A 19 18.48 -9.57 37.53
C GLY A 19 18.73 -8.10 37.86
N ASN A 20 17.97 -7.59 38.83
CA ASN A 20 18.04 -6.24 39.41
C ASN A 20 18.01 -5.07 38.41
N ILE A 21 16.79 -4.59 38.12
CA ILE A 21 16.31 -3.22 38.48
C ILE A 21 14.92 -2.97 37.82
N LYS A 22 13.91 -2.61 38.63
CA LYS A 22 12.53 -2.13 38.31
C LYS A 22 11.36 -3.11 38.04
N ASP A 23 10.97 -3.92 39.04
CA ASP A 23 9.67 -4.62 39.02
C ASP A 23 8.45 -3.68 38.85
N LYS A 24 8.52 -2.45 39.40
CA LYS A 24 7.47 -1.44 39.22
C LYS A 24 7.30 -0.98 37.76
N GLN A 25 8.37 -0.89 36.95
CA GLN A 25 8.23 -0.51 35.54
C GLN A 25 7.71 -1.67 34.68
N ALA A 26 8.13 -2.91 34.96
CA ALA A 26 7.58 -4.09 34.29
C ALA A 26 6.06 -4.23 34.52
N SER A 27 5.59 -4.02 35.77
CA SER A 27 4.17 -4.04 36.11
C SER A 27 3.36 -2.96 35.36
N THR A 28 3.88 -1.74 35.25
CA THR A 28 3.21 -0.64 34.54
C THR A 28 3.11 -0.90 33.03
N ILE A 29 4.18 -1.39 32.40
CA ILE A 29 4.19 -1.74 30.96
C ILE A 29 3.18 -2.87 30.68
N ALA A 30 3.11 -3.88 31.56
CA ALA A 30 2.15 -4.97 31.44
C ALA A 30 0.68 -4.51 31.52
N ARG A 31 0.35 -3.58 32.44
CA ARG A 31 -1.00 -2.97 32.49
C ARG A 31 -1.32 -2.18 31.22
N TYR A 32 -0.36 -1.39 30.73
CA TYR A 32 -0.57 -0.57 29.52
C TYR A 32 -0.81 -1.42 28.27
N ALA A 33 -0.11 -2.55 28.14
CA ALA A 33 -0.35 -3.51 27.06
C ALA A 33 -1.76 -4.14 27.14
N LEU A 34 -2.28 -4.36 28.34
CA LEU A 34 -3.62 -4.90 28.57
C LEU A 34 -4.72 -3.88 28.24
N GLU A 35 -4.57 -2.63 28.65
CA GLU A 35 -5.51 -1.54 28.31
C GLU A 35 -5.58 -1.31 26.80
N VAL A 36 -4.44 -1.23 26.11
CA VAL A 36 -4.39 -1.10 24.64
C VAL A 36 -5.09 -2.28 23.96
N TYR A 37 -4.89 -3.51 24.45
CA TYR A 37 -5.58 -4.68 23.93
C TYR A 37 -7.11 -4.61 24.13
N GLN A 38 -7.57 -4.17 25.30
CA GLN A 38 -9.00 -4.00 25.60
C GLN A 38 -9.64 -2.89 24.75
N LEU A 39 -8.94 -1.78 24.51
CA LEU A 39 -9.41 -0.68 23.67
C LEU A 39 -9.56 -1.09 22.19
N VAL A 40 -8.67 -1.95 21.70
CA VAL A 40 -8.78 -2.52 20.35
C VAL A 40 -10.01 -3.45 20.26
N GLN A 41 -10.23 -4.33 21.26
CA GLN A 41 -11.39 -5.23 21.29
C GLN A 41 -12.74 -4.49 21.32
N SER A 42 -12.86 -3.41 22.09
CA SER A 42 -14.10 -2.62 22.15
C SER A 42 -14.38 -1.87 20.84
N SER A 43 -13.35 -1.42 20.13
CA SER A 43 -13.47 -0.80 18.81
C SER A 43 -13.90 -1.79 17.70
N THR A 44 -13.61 -3.07 17.85
CA THR A 44 -14.09 -4.12 16.93
C THR A 44 -15.53 -4.54 17.20
N LEU A 45 -15.96 -4.59 18.47
CA LEU A 45 -17.32 -4.93 18.85
C LEU A 45 -18.34 -3.84 18.49
N SER A 46 -17.96 -2.56 18.57
CA SER A 46 -18.82 -1.45 18.14
C SER A 46 -19.04 -1.41 16.62
N ARG A 47 -18.09 -1.91 15.82
CA ARG A 47 -18.28 -2.09 14.37
C ARG A 47 -19.22 -3.23 13.99
N GLN A 48 -19.34 -4.27 14.82
CA GLN A 48 -20.29 -5.37 14.54
C GLN A 48 -21.73 -5.03 14.91
N ARG A 49 -21.98 -4.13 15.86
CA ARG A 49 -23.35 -3.70 16.22
C ARG A 49 -24.02 -2.82 15.16
N ASN A 50 -23.26 -2.02 14.41
CA ASN A 50 -23.83 -1.11 13.40
C ASN A 50 -24.03 -1.76 12.02
N GLY A 51 -23.95 -3.10 11.92
CA GLY A 51 -24.08 -3.85 10.66
C GLY A 51 -25.18 -4.93 10.67
N ILE A 52 -26.02 -4.97 11.71
CA ILE A 52 -27.10 -5.97 11.85
C ILE A 52 -28.42 -5.22 12.09
N ASP A 53 -28.92 -4.55 11.04
CA ASP A 53 -30.29 -4.01 11.01
C ASP A 53 -30.75 -3.76 9.54
N GLN A 54 -30.75 -4.83 8.74
CA GLN A 54 -31.58 -4.96 7.52
C GLN A 54 -31.42 -6.36 6.88
N SER A 55 -32.28 -7.29 7.29
CA SER A 55 -32.88 -8.37 6.47
C SER A 55 -33.36 -9.50 7.38
N ASN A 56 -34.65 -9.49 7.72
CA ASN A 56 -35.26 -10.61 8.43
C ASN A 56 -36.67 -10.83 7.89
N HIS A 57 -36.81 -11.73 6.91
CA HIS A 57 -38.08 -12.44 6.72
C HIS A 57 -37.97 -13.72 5.88
N LYS A 58 -38.66 -14.74 6.40
CA LYS A 58 -39.13 -15.99 5.77
C LYS A 58 -38.11 -17.11 5.61
N SER A 59 -38.22 -18.00 6.59
CA SER A 59 -37.95 -19.43 6.53
C SER A 59 -38.78 -20.14 5.45
N ASP A 60 -38.35 -21.31 4.99
CA ASP A 60 -38.86 -22.59 5.52
C ASP A 60 -38.02 -23.78 5.06
N SER A 61 -38.17 -24.90 5.77
CA SER A 61 -37.41 -26.14 5.63
C SER A 61 -37.97 -27.06 4.54
N ILE A 62 -37.14 -28.02 4.08
CA ILE A 62 -37.52 -29.44 3.90
C ILE A 62 -36.25 -30.30 3.75
N THR A 63 -36.33 -31.55 4.19
CA THR A 63 -35.23 -32.52 4.32
C THR A 63 -35.41 -33.69 3.32
N ALA A 64 -34.34 -34.46 3.09
CA ALA A 64 -34.21 -35.65 2.24
C ALA A 64 -34.11 -35.38 0.72
N GLY A 65 -33.29 -36.08 -0.07
CA GLY A 65 -32.35 -37.17 0.24
C GLY A 65 -32.69 -38.47 -0.50
N TYR A 66 -32.03 -38.72 -1.65
CA TYR A 66 -31.92 -40.02 -2.30
C TYR A 66 -30.68 -40.07 -3.22
N ASN A 67 -30.18 -41.28 -3.50
CA ASN A 67 -28.87 -41.52 -4.11
C ASN A 67 -28.92 -41.77 -5.63
N HIS A 68 -27.71 -41.65 -6.23
CA HIS A 68 -27.18 -42.44 -7.35
C HIS A 68 -27.69 -42.15 -8.78
N LEU A 69 -26.75 -41.75 -9.64
CA LEU A 69 -26.38 -42.49 -10.85
C LEU A 69 -25.03 -41.96 -11.40
N GLU A 70 -24.17 -42.87 -11.85
CA GLU A 70 -22.96 -42.53 -12.61
C GLU A 70 -23.32 -42.34 -14.10
N ALA A 71 -22.52 -41.57 -14.84
CA ALA A 71 -21.75 -42.06 -16.01
C ALA A 71 -21.37 -40.95 -17.02
N THR A 72 -20.07 -40.97 -17.38
CA THR A 72 -19.51 -40.76 -18.73
C THR A 72 -19.80 -39.48 -19.56
N SER A 73 -18.71 -38.72 -19.73
CA SER A 73 -18.04 -38.40 -21.02
C SER A 73 -18.59 -37.36 -22.01
N SER A 74 -17.63 -36.77 -22.75
CA SER A 74 -17.76 -35.77 -23.83
C SER A 74 -18.29 -34.37 -23.44
N GLY A 75 -17.85 -33.26 -24.05
CA GLY A 75 -16.84 -33.12 -25.10
C GLY A 75 -17.21 -32.13 -26.20
N PHE A 76 -17.40 -30.84 -25.88
CA PHE A 76 -17.57 -29.74 -26.85
C PHE A 76 -16.80 -28.51 -26.33
N ILE A 77 -15.72 -28.06 -26.96
CA ILE A 77 -15.60 -27.31 -28.23
C ILE A 77 -16.19 -25.89 -28.15
N ALA A 78 -15.31 -24.93 -28.41
CA ALA A 78 -15.53 -23.49 -28.38
C ALA A 78 -16.60 -22.99 -29.36
N ARG A 79 -17.15 -21.80 -29.06
CA ARG A 79 -17.64 -20.87 -30.08
C ARG A 79 -16.87 -19.56 -30.00
N ARG A 80 -16.44 -19.09 -31.17
CA ARG A 80 -15.77 -17.80 -31.39
C ARG A 80 -16.81 -16.79 -31.90
N ALA A 81 -16.47 -15.51 -31.72
CA ALA A 81 -17.25 -14.32 -32.05
C ALA A 81 -17.96 -14.30 -33.42
N THR A 82 -19.04 -13.50 -33.47
CA THR A 82 -19.42 -12.68 -34.63
C THR A 82 -20.15 -11.40 -34.16
N SER A 83 -19.57 -10.25 -34.47
CA SER A 83 -20.30 -9.03 -34.89
C SER A 83 -20.19 -8.95 -36.44
N PRO A 84 -20.90 -8.05 -37.15
CA PRO A 84 -20.54 -6.62 -37.21
C PRO A 84 -21.71 -5.63 -37.45
N GLU A 85 -21.36 -4.34 -37.62
CA GLU A 85 -22.13 -3.28 -38.34
C GLU A 85 -23.49 -2.80 -37.76
N ASP A 86 -23.90 -1.53 -37.86
CA ASP A 86 -23.20 -0.26 -38.12
C ASP A 86 -24.12 0.93 -37.72
N MET A 87 -23.57 2.15 -37.59
CA MET A 87 -24.19 3.48 -37.88
C MET A 87 -23.60 4.63 -37.05
N ALA A 88 -23.18 5.69 -37.74
CA ALA A 88 -22.62 6.94 -37.19
C ALA A 88 -23.34 8.16 -37.85
N PRO A 89 -23.05 9.43 -37.50
CA PRO A 89 -24.09 10.42 -37.19
C PRO A 89 -24.30 11.53 -38.26
N PRO A 90 -25.23 12.47 -38.03
CA PRO A 90 -25.30 13.74 -38.75
C PRO A 90 -24.90 14.98 -37.92
N ASN A 91 -24.57 16.04 -38.66
CA ASN A 91 -24.18 17.39 -38.22
C ASN A 91 -25.35 18.36 -38.57
N THR A 92 -25.49 19.65 -38.20
CA THR A 92 -24.53 20.73 -37.92
C THR A 92 -25.24 21.95 -37.26
N GLN A 93 -24.46 22.94 -36.78
CA GLN A 93 -24.78 24.39 -36.60
C GLN A 93 -25.08 24.95 -35.18
N ASN A 94 -24.74 26.24 -35.04
CA ASN A 94 -24.58 27.06 -33.84
C ASN A 94 -25.11 28.48 -34.19
N PRO A 95 -25.67 29.30 -33.28
CA PRO A 95 -25.07 30.63 -33.13
C PRO A 95 -25.12 31.32 -31.73
N GLN A 96 -23.93 31.73 -31.27
CA GLN A 96 -23.52 32.95 -30.55
C GLN A 96 -24.43 33.79 -29.60
N LYS A 97 -23.82 34.05 -28.41
CA LYS A 97 -23.66 35.33 -27.64
C LYS A 97 -24.84 35.94 -26.85
N GLN A 98 -24.59 36.22 -25.56
CA GLN A 98 -24.49 37.60 -25.00
C GLN A 98 -23.90 37.65 -23.56
N ASN A 99 -23.31 38.79 -23.19
CA ASN A 99 -22.67 39.20 -21.91
C ASN A 99 -22.26 40.70 -22.08
N PRO A 100 -21.92 41.51 -21.04
CA PRO A 100 -22.32 41.61 -19.61
C PRO A 100 -22.89 43.06 -19.32
N PRO A 101 -22.89 43.65 -18.09
CA PRO A 101 -21.70 44.34 -17.52
C PRO A 101 -21.61 44.49 -15.96
N LYS A 102 -20.56 45.18 -15.46
CA LYS A 102 -20.19 45.45 -14.05
C LYS A 102 -20.69 46.81 -13.49
N ARG A 103 -20.84 46.93 -12.15
CA ARG A 103 -20.57 48.08 -11.20
C ARG A 103 -20.82 47.57 -9.75
N LYS A 104 -20.03 47.80 -8.68
CA LYS A 104 -19.39 48.95 -7.95
C LYS A 104 -20.25 49.45 -6.76
N ALA A 105 -19.61 49.81 -5.64
CA ALA A 105 -20.10 49.76 -4.25
C ALA A 105 -20.94 50.96 -3.70
N THR A 106 -21.55 50.77 -2.50
CA THR A 106 -21.49 51.62 -1.26
C THR A 106 -22.83 51.71 -0.46
N GLU A 107 -22.74 51.89 0.88
CA GLU A 107 -23.70 52.45 1.88
C GLU A 107 -24.69 51.56 2.70
N GLU A 108 -24.79 51.88 4.01
CA GLU A 108 -25.67 51.32 5.08
C GLU A 108 -26.57 52.47 5.68
N PRO A 109 -27.20 52.39 6.89
CA PRO A 109 -27.78 51.29 7.70
C PRO A 109 -29.30 51.56 8.01
N PRO A 110 -30.04 50.74 8.80
CA PRO A 110 -29.95 50.69 10.28
C PRO A 110 -30.10 49.23 10.83
N THR A 111 -30.12 48.87 12.12
CA THR A 111 -30.12 49.60 13.42
C THR A 111 -29.43 48.72 14.49
N THR A 112 -29.12 49.25 15.69
CA THR A 112 -28.75 48.47 16.89
C THR A 112 -29.49 48.96 18.15
N PRO A 113 -29.59 48.16 19.22
CA PRO A 113 -28.59 48.19 20.31
C PRO A 113 -28.14 46.76 20.74
N VAL A 114 -26.85 46.45 20.96
CA VAL A 114 -25.93 46.89 22.06
C VAL A 114 -26.50 46.52 23.44
N THR A 115 -25.90 45.58 24.19
CA THR A 115 -24.67 45.71 25.01
C THR A 115 -23.97 44.36 25.27
N SER A 116 -22.73 44.25 25.78
CA SER A 116 -21.44 44.88 25.43
C SER A 116 -20.35 44.40 26.41
N LYS A 117 -19.24 43.83 25.92
CA LYS A 117 -17.88 43.92 26.53
C LYS A 117 -16.84 43.28 25.60
N ARG A 118 -16.37 44.05 24.62
CA ARG A 118 -15.25 43.69 23.75
C ARG A 118 -13.98 44.30 24.34
N VAL A 119 -13.07 43.47 24.84
CA VAL A 119 -11.71 43.92 25.15
C VAL A 119 -11.03 44.29 23.83
N LYS A 120 -10.45 45.49 23.77
CA LYS A 120 -9.73 46.00 22.60
C LYS A 120 -8.25 45.77 22.87
N MET A 121 -7.68 44.75 22.25
CA MET A 121 -6.23 44.50 22.28
C MET A 121 -5.56 45.21 21.10
N ASN A 122 -4.30 45.59 21.30
CA ASN A 122 -3.53 46.44 20.40
C ASN A 122 -2.81 45.60 19.32
N GLU A 123 -2.46 46.20 18.18
CA GLU A 123 -1.67 45.52 17.12
C GLU A 123 -0.30 45.04 17.63
N GLU A 124 0.28 45.76 18.60
CA GLU A 124 1.52 45.37 19.29
C GLU A 124 1.33 44.10 20.14
N GLU A 125 0.20 43.94 20.85
CA GLU A 125 -0.08 42.72 21.65
C GLU A 125 -0.31 41.49 20.76
N LEU A 126 -0.93 41.67 19.59
CA LEU A 126 -1.08 40.59 18.61
C LEU A 126 0.29 40.19 18.00
N GLY A 127 1.16 41.18 17.77
CA GLY A 127 2.55 40.98 17.37
C GLY A 127 3.33 40.20 18.45
N GLU A 128 3.27 40.63 19.70
CA GLU A 128 3.96 39.97 20.82
C GLU A 128 3.44 38.56 21.10
N MET A 129 2.15 38.27 20.91
CA MET A 129 1.62 36.91 21.00
C MET A 129 2.16 35.98 19.90
N LEU A 130 2.32 36.49 18.67
CA LEU A 130 2.90 35.73 17.56
C LEU A 130 4.40 35.51 17.74
N ASP A 131 5.12 36.54 18.19
CA ASP A 131 6.56 36.48 18.48
C ASP A 131 6.90 35.59 19.68
N SER A 132 6.02 35.55 20.69
CA SER A 132 6.17 34.68 21.87
C SER A 132 5.91 33.21 21.53
N GLN A 133 4.93 32.90 20.67
CA GLN A 133 4.72 31.53 20.19
C GLN A 133 5.86 31.05 19.29
N ASN A 134 6.49 31.94 18.51
CA ASN A 134 7.61 31.59 17.64
C ASN A 134 8.95 31.42 18.40
N LYS A 135 9.03 31.81 19.68
CA LYS A 135 10.22 31.67 20.54
C LYS A 135 10.28 30.36 21.34
N GLN A 136 9.23 29.52 21.33
CA GLN A 136 9.16 28.31 22.16
C GLN A 136 8.89 27.02 21.38
N CYS A 137 9.80 26.70 20.45
CA CYS A 137 10.43 25.38 20.33
C CYS A 137 11.52 25.48 19.25
N PRO A 138 12.82 25.26 19.55
CA PRO A 138 13.80 25.11 18.48
C PRO A 138 13.38 23.92 17.61
N ILE A 139 13.21 24.14 16.30
CA ILE A 139 12.82 23.08 15.37
C ILE A 139 13.95 22.05 15.36
N LYS A 140 13.77 20.99 16.16
CA LYS A 140 14.74 19.90 16.27
C LYS A 140 14.66 19.07 15.01
N ILE A 141 15.44 19.47 14.00
CA ILE A 141 15.62 18.71 12.76
C ILE A 141 16.24 17.36 13.15
N ILE A 142 15.41 16.31 13.20
CA ILE A 142 15.90 14.97 13.45
C ILE A 142 16.54 14.46 12.15
N PRO A 143 17.84 14.16 12.12
CA PRO A 143 18.48 13.64 10.92
C PRO A 143 17.87 12.28 10.56
N PHE A 144 17.34 12.17 9.35
CA PHE A 144 16.86 10.91 8.80
C PHE A 144 17.98 10.28 7.95
N PRO A 145 18.59 9.16 8.37
CA PRO A 145 19.60 8.49 7.57
C PRO A 145 18.96 7.88 6.32
N GLU A 146 19.28 8.45 5.17
CA GLU A 146 18.77 7.99 3.88
C GLU A 146 19.53 6.75 3.39
N LYS A 147 18.84 5.89 2.64
CA LYS A 147 19.45 4.71 2.03
C LYS A 147 20.13 5.11 0.72
N PRO A 148 21.22 4.43 0.29
CA PRO A 148 21.90 4.73 -0.97
C PRO A 148 20.93 4.86 -2.16
N ALA A 149 19.99 3.92 -2.30
CA ALA A 149 18.97 3.96 -3.34
C ALA A 149 18.06 5.22 -3.37
N VAL A 150 17.90 5.93 -2.26
CA VAL A 150 17.12 7.19 -2.20
C VAL A 150 17.99 8.39 -2.58
N ILE A 151 19.29 8.30 -2.30
CA ILE A 151 20.29 9.32 -2.63
C ILE A 151 20.55 9.28 -4.14
N GLU A 152 20.87 8.10 -4.68
CA GLU A 152 21.12 7.87 -6.11
C GLU A 152 19.90 8.26 -6.99
N GLU A 153 18.66 8.03 -6.52
CA GLU A 153 17.45 8.46 -7.25
C GLU A 153 17.31 9.99 -7.26
N ARG A 154 17.60 10.66 -6.14
CA ARG A 154 17.56 12.13 -6.06
C ARG A 154 18.66 12.78 -6.92
N GLU A 155 19.80 12.12 -7.05
CA GLU A 155 20.93 12.57 -7.87
C GLU A 155 20.71 12.29 -9.37
N GLY A 156 19.71 11.48 -9.73
CA GLY A 156 19.39 11.13 -11.11
C GLY A 156 20.22 9.98 -11.68
N GLU A 157 21.05 9.34 -10.86
CA GLU A 157 21.87 8.18 -11.24
C GLU A 157 21.00 6.95 -11.55
N ILE A 158 19.88 6.81 -10.83
CA ILE A 158 18.87 5.78 -11.06
C ILE A 158 17.47 6.35 -11.26
N GLU A 159 16.68 5.64 -12.04
CA GLU A 159 15.28 5.95 -12.31
C GLU A 159 14.39 4.71 -12.19
N PHE A 160 13.12 4.94 -11.84
CA PHE A 160 12.08 3.92 -11.85
C PHE A 160 11.11 4.16 -13.01
N ARG A 161 11.11 3.25 -13.99
CA ARG A 161 10.28 3.36 -15.20
C ARG A 161 9.28 2.20 -15.25
N VAL A 162 7.99 2.52 -15.38
CA VAL A 162 6.95 1.52 -15.65
C VAL A 162 6.85 1.33 -17.17
N VAL A 163 6.96 0.08 -17.62
CA VAL A 163 6.94 -0.33 -19.03
C VAL A 163 6.04 -1.54 -19.22
N ASN A 164 5.41 -1.63 -20.39
CA ASN A 164 4.71 -2.80 -20.91
C ASN A 164 5.21 -3.11 -22.31
N ASN A 165 4.73 -4.21 -22.91
CA ASN A 165 4.98 -4.47 -24.32
C ASN A 165 4.03 -3.62 -25.19
N ASP A 166 4.47 -2.39 -25.45
CA ASP A 166 3.81 -1.35 -26.26
C ASP A 166 4.37 -1.27 -27.70
N ASP A 167 5.18 -2.25 -28.10
CA ASP A 167 5.97 -2.29 -29.35
C ASP A 167 6.99 -1.13 -29.52
N THR A 168 7.24 -0.30 -28.49
CA THR A 168 8.24 0.77 -28.59
C THR A 168 9.68 0.22 -28.42
N PRO A 169 10.68 0.82 -29.10
CA PRO A 169 12.08 0.41 -28.95
C PRO A 169 12.59 0.55 -27.51
N GLN A 170 12.21 1.63 -26.81
CA GLN A 170 12.64 1.92 -25.44
C GLN A 170 12.11 0.89 -24.45
N SER A 171 10.80 0.61 -24.47
CA SER A 171 10.20 -0.44 -23.64
C SER A 171 10.78 -1.82 -23.99
N THR A 172 10.99 -2.12 -25.27
CA THR A 172 11.57 -3.41 -25.70
C THR A 172 13.00 -3.61 -25.20
N VAL A 173 13.84 -2.56 -25.18
CA VAL A 173 15.20 -2.62 -24.60
C VAL A 173 15.12 -2.89 -23.09
N ILE A 174 14.27 -2.18 -22.36
CA ILE A 174 14.12 -2.33 -20.90
C ILE A 174 13.57 -3.72 -20.54
N LEU A 175 12.51 -4.19 -21.22
CA LEU A 175 11.94 -5.53 -21.06
C LEU A 175 12.96 -6.63 -21.39
N SER A 176 13.81 -6.41 -22.41
CA SER A 176 14.88 -7.37 -22.75
C SER A 176 15.97 -7.44 -21.69
N GLY A 177 16.32 -6.32 -21.07
CA GLY A 177 17.20 -6.27 -19.89
C GLY A 177 16.58 -6.99 -18.70
N LEU A 178 15.31 -6.70 -18.37
CA LEU A 178 14.57 -7.37 -17.29
C LEU A 178 14.50 -8.89 -17.49
N LYS A 179 14.14 -9.36 -18.69
CA LYS A 179 14.18 -10.78 -19.06
C LYS A 179 15.55 -11.39 -18.77
N GLY A 180 16.63 -10.72 -19.16
CA GLY A 180 18.01 -11.17 -18.91
C GLY A 180 18.34 -11.28 -17.42
N ILE A 181 17.84 -10.36 -16.59
CA ILE A 181 18.01 -10.40 -15.13
C ILE A 181 17.20 -11.55 -14.54
N PHE A 182 15.91 -11.69 -14.87
CA PHE A 182 15.06 -12.77 -14.38
C PHE A 182 15.62 -14.14 -14.77
N GLN A 183 16.09 -14.33 -16.00
CA GLN A 183 16.72 -15.57 -16.45
C GLN A 183 18.01 -15.94 -15.69
N LYS A 184 18.75 -14.95 -15.17
CA LYS A 184 19.94 -15.16 -14.33
C LYS A 184 19.57 -15.40 -12.85
N GLN A 185 18.63 -14.62 -12.32
CA GLN A 185 18.29 -14.60 -10.89
C GLN A 185 17.25 -15.67 -10.49
N LEU A 186 16.48 -16.21 -11.45
CA LEU A 186 15.44 -17.22 -11.23
C LEU A 186 15.76 -18.51 -12.02
N PRO A 187 16.86 -19.23 -11.73
CA PRO A 187 17.30 -20.37 -12.54
C PRO A 187 16.34 -21.57 -12.54
N LYS A 188 15.39 -21.63 -11.59
CA LYS A 188 14.31 -22.62 -11.55
C LYS A 188 13.18 -22.34 -12.54
N MET A 189 13.09 -21.12 -13.08
CA MET A 189 12.05 -20.71 -14.03
C MET A 189 12.55 -20.92 -15.47
N PRO A 190 11.80 -21.62 -16.35
CA PRO A 190 12.22 -21.82 -17.74
C PRO A 190 12.42 -20.49 -18.48
N LYS A 191 13.47 -20.40 -19.31
CA LYS A 191 13.88 -19.14 -19.95
C LYS A 191 12.82 -18.61 -20.92
N GLU A 192 12.16 -19.50 -21.62
CA GLU A 192 11.08 -19.28 -22.57
C GLU A 192 9.80 -18.84 -21.84
N TYR A 193 9.55 -19.42 -20.66
CA TYR A 193 8.43 -19.03 -19.80
C TYR A 193 8.59 -17.60 -19.28
N ILE A 194 9.79 -17.24 -18.82
CA ILE A 194 10.12 -15.85 -18.42
C ILE A 194 9.89 -14.91 -19.60
N ALA A 195 10.50 -15.20 -20.76
CA ALA A 195 10.39 -14.36 -21.95
C ALA A 195 8.93 -14.14 -22.35
N ARG A 196 8.13 -15.23 -22.40
CA ARG A 196 6.71 -15.17 -22.75
C ARG A 196 5.90 -14.25 -21.83
N LEU A 197 6.16 -14.26 -20.51
CA LEU A 197 5.43 -13.39 -19.56
C LEU A 197 5.96 -11.96 -19.49
N VAL A 198 7.26 -11.74 -19.68
CA VAL A 198 7.84 -10.38 -19.71
C VAL A 198 7.38 -9.58 -20.93
N TYR A 199 7.17 -10.24 -22.08
CA TYR A 199 6.64 -9.61 -23.30
C TYR A 199 5.11 -9.76 -23.46
N ASP A 200 4.39 -10.30 -22.47
CA ASP A 200 2.92 -10.41 -22.50
C ASP A 200 2.28 -9.04 -22.24
N ARG A 201 1.39 -8.58 -23.13
CA ARG A 201 0.77 -7.24 -23.06
C ARG A 201 -0.13 -7.02 -21.84
N ASN A 202 -0.58 -8.09 -21.18
CA ASN A 202 -1.36 -8.02 -19.94
C ASN A 202 -0.46 -7.87 -18.69
N HIS A 203 0.86 -7.88 -18.85
CA HIS A 203 1.81 -7.73 -17.77
C HIS A 203 2.49 -6.35 -17.85
N LEU A 204 2.61 -5.73 -16.68
CA LEU A 204 3.35 -4.49 -16.48
C LEU A 204 4.65 -4.81 -15.76
N SER A 205 5.72 -4.08 -16.08
CA SER A 205 6.98 -4.18 -15.36
C SER A 205 7.40 -2.81 -14.86
N ILE A 206 7.71 -2.71 -13.56
CA ILE A 206 8.46 -1.57 -13.05
C ILE A 206 9.95 -1.93 -13.05
N ALA A 207 10.71 -1.22 -13.87
CA ALA A 207 12.15 -1.37 -14.02
C ALA A 207 12.90 -0.33 -13.18
N LEU A 208 13.95 -0.77 -12.51
CA LEU A 208 15.01 0.08 -12.00
C LEU A 208 16.12 0.15 -13.05
N VAL A 209 16.40 1.35 -13.55
CA VAL A 209 17.44 1.59 -14.57
C VAL A 209 18.44 2.62 -14.07
N LYS A 210 19.68 2.57 -14.55
CA LYS A 210 20.59 3.73 -14.52
C LYS A 210 20.30 4.64 -15.71
N ALA A 211 20.48 5.95 -15.53
CA ALA A 211 20.26 6.91 -16.60
C ALA A 211 21.40 6.90 -17.65
N SER A 212 22.66 6.77 -17.21
CA SER A 212 23.85 6.87 -18.06
C SER A 212 24.96 5.90 -17.66
N PRO A 213 25.32 4.89 -18.50
CA PRO A 213 24.55 4.40 -19.63
C PRO A 213 23.21 3.78 -19.20
N LEU A 214 22.28 3.58 -20.14
CA LEU A 214 21.01 2.90 -19.87
C LEU A 214 21.23 1.43 -19.52
N GLU A 215 21.36 1.14 -18.24
CA GLU A 215 21.55 -0.19 -17.68
C GLU A 215 20.34 -0.59 -16.84
N VAL A 216 19.72 -1.74 -17.13
CA VAL A 216 18.67 -2.29 -16.26
C VAL A 216 19.32 -2.98 -15.06
N ILE A 217 19.02 -2.52 -13.84
CA ILE A 217 19.55 -3.09 -12.59
C ILE A 217 18.63 -4.21 -12.06
N GLY A 218 17.33 -4.08 -12.26
CA GLY A 218 16.33 -5.02 -11.76
C GLY A 218 14.91 -4.55 -12.02
N GLY A 219 13.93 -5.32 -11.55
CA GLY A 219 12.53 -4.95 -11.72
C GLY A 219 11.55 -5.92 -11.07
N ILE A 220 10.28 -5.52 -11.12
CA ILE A 220 9.13 -6.35 -10.76
C ILE A 220 8.18 -6.40 -11.95
N THR A 221 7.90 -7.61 -12.45
CA THR A 221 6.83 -7.86 -13.42
C THR A 221 5.59 -8.33 -12.67
N TYR A 222 4.46 -7.68 -12.92
CA TYR A 222 3.18 -7.96 -12.28
C TYR A 222 2.02 -7.93 -13.28
N ARG A 223 0.93 -8.60 -12.94
CA ARG A 223 -0.31 -8.63 -13.71
C ARG A 223 -1.44 -8.03 -12.87
N PRO A 224 -1.99 -6.85 -13.24
CA PRO A 224 -3.13 -6.27 -12.53
C PRO A 224 -4.42 -7.02 -12.85
N PHE A 225 -5.33 -7.06 -11.88
CA PHE A 225 -6.72 -7.48 -12.03
C PHE A 225 -7.60 -6.42 -11.38
N ASP A 226 -7.73 -5.25 -12.01
CA ASP A 226 -8.32 -4.05 -11.39
C ASP A 226 -9.78 -4.26 -10.95
N GLU A 227 -10.61 -4.97 -11.73
CA GLU A 227 -11.97 -5.37 -11.32
C GLU A 227 -12.00 -6.14 -9.98
N ARG A 228 -10.93 -6.89 -9.71
CA ARG A 228 -10.75 -7.76 -8.53
C ARG A 228 -9.90 -7.13 -7.44
N LYS A 229 -9.43 -5.90 -7.65
CA LYS A 229 -8.63 -5.08 -6.70
C LYS A 229 -7.35 -5.74 -6.20
N PHE A 230 -6.81 -6.71 -6.95
CA PHE A 230 -5.52 -7.33 -6.66
C PHE A 230 -4.61 -7.35 -7.89
N ALA A 231 -3.30 -7.52 -7.69
CA ALA A 231 -2.37 -7.85 -8.76
C ALA A 231 -1.48 -9.03 -8.36
N GLU A 232 -1.10 -9.83 -9.34
CA GLU A 232 -0.15 -10.94 -9.21
C GLU A 232 1.27 -10.42 -9.44
N ILE A 233 2.17 -10.53 -8.47
CA ILE A 233 3.60 -10.32 -8.68
C ILE A 233 4.19 -11.64 -9.21
N VAL A 234 4.55 -11.62 -10.49
CA VAL A 234 5.03 -12.77 -11.26
C VAL A 234 6.54 -12.94 -11.11
N PHE A 235 7.30 -11.86 -11.31
CA PHE A 235 8.76 -11.86 -11.16
C PHE A 235 9.21 -10.67 -10.32
N CYS A 236 10.22 -10.86 -9.47
CA CYS A 236 10.84 -9.82 -8.66
C CYS A 236 12.32 -10.15 -8.49
N ALA A 237 13.21 -9.36 -9.09
CA ALA A 237 14.66 -9.60 -9.02
C ALA A 237 15.47 -8.31 -9.15
N ILE A 238 16.66 -8.33 -8.53
CA ILE A 238 17.70 -7.31 -8.65
C ILE A 238 18.99 -8.03 -9.05
N SER A 239 19.77 -7.48 -9.98
CA SER A 239 21.07 -8.03 -10.38
C SER A 239 21.99 -8.22 -9.15
N SER A 240 22.68 -9.35 -9.08
CA SER A 240 23.50 -9.77 -7.93
C SER A 240 24.46 -8.68 -7.46
N ASP A 241 25.15 -8.04 -8.41
CA ASP A 241 26.18 -7.01 -8.18
C ASP A 241 25.64 -5.73 -7.52
N GLN A 242 24.32 -5.56 -7.54
CA GLN A 242 23.57 -4.40 -7.05
C GLN A 242 22.65 -4.76 -5.87
N GLN A 243 22.73 -6.00 -5.35
CA GLN A 243 22.00 -6.38 -4.14
C GLN A 243 22.57 -5.67 -2.89
N VAL A 244 21.90 -5.84 -1.74
CA VAL A 244 22.26 -5.25 -0.43
C VAL A 244 22.12 -3.71 -0.32
N LYS A 245 22.30 -2.92 -1.40
CA LYS A 245 22.09 -1.45 -1.43
C LYS A 245 20.68 -0.95 -1.08
N GLY A 246 19.71 -1.87 -1.00
CA GLY A 246 18.32 -1.57 -0.61
C GLY A 246 17.36 -1.38 -1.78
N TYR A 247 17.83 -1.43 -3.04
CA TYR A 247 17.01 -1.27 -4.25
C TYR A 247 15.74 -2.12 -4.24
N GLY A 248 15.81 -3.40 -3.88
CA GLY A 248 14.63 -4.29 -3.87
C GLY A 248 13.53 -3.85 -2.90
N ALA A 249 13.87 -3.15 -1.80
CA ALA A 249 12.86 -2.56 -0.91
C ALA A 249 12.33 -1.24 -1.48
N HIS A 250 13.20 -0.44 -2.11
CA HIS A 250 12.84 0.84 -2.73
C HIS A 250 11.91 0.66 -3.93
N LEU A 251 12.23 -0.29 -4.81
CA LEU A 251 11.42 -0.75 -5.93
C LEU A 251 10.01 -1.23 -5.52
N MET A 252 9.90 -1.92 -4.38
CA MET A 252 8.61 -2.34 -3.83
C MET A 252 7.81 -1.16 -3.25
N CYS A 253 8.47 -0.15 -2.67
CA CYS A 253 7.79 1.09 -2.27
C CYS A 253 7.25 1.84 -3.50
N HIS A 254 8.07 1.99 -4.54
CA HIS A 254 7.67 2.56 -5.83
C HIS A 254 6.50 1.81 -6.46
N LEU A 255 6.55 0.48 -6.55
CA LEU A 255 5.44 -0.34 -7.06
C LEU A 255 4.13 -0.09 -6.30
N LYS A 256 4.18 -0.06 -4.96
CA LYS A 256 3.00 0.16 -4.12
C LYS A 256 2.41 1.56 -4.31
N ASP A 257 3.25 2.59 -4.32
CA ASP A 257 2.78 3.96 -4.49
C ASP A 257 2.27 4.21 -5.92
N TYR A 258 2.92 3.63 -6.94
CA TYR A 258 2.46 3.66 -8.33
C TYR A 258 1.09 2.99 -8.47
N VAL A 259 0.97 1.71 -8.11
CA VAL A 259 -0.27 0.93 -8.30
C VAL A 259 -1.46 1.56 -7.56
N LYS A 260 -1.23 2.06 -6.33
CA LYS A 260 -2.28 2.78 -5.57
C LYS A 260 -2.71 4.11 -6.20
N ALA A 261 -1.84 4.76 -6.97
CA ALA A 261 -2.14 6.02 -7.62
C ALA A 261 -2.75 5.82 -9.01
N SER A 262 -2.36 4.74 -9.71
CA SER A 262 -2.81 4.43 -11.08
C SER A 262 -4.07 3.57 -11.15
N SER A 263 -4.36 2.74 -10.14
CA SER A 263 -5.56 1.89 -10.14
C SER A 263 -6.16 1.65 -8.75
N ASN A 264 -7.24 0.87 -8.71
CA ASN A 264 -7.99 0.52 -7.50
C ASN A 264 -7.40 -0.71 -6.76
N VAL A 265 -6.26 -1.24 -7.21
CA VAL A 265 -5.61 -2.42 -6.64
C VAL A 265 -5.07 -2.12 -5.25
N MET A 266 -5.49 -2.94 -4.28
CA MET A 266 -5.11 -2.81 -2.87
C MET A 266 -4.40 -4.05 -2.31
N HIS A 267 -4.35 -5.14 -3.08
CA HIS A 267 -3.75 -6.41 -2.67
C HIS A 267 -2.71 -6.88 -3.69
N PHE A 268 -1.59 -7.41 -3.20
CA PHE A 268 -0.65 -8.18 -4.03
C PHE A 268 -0.66 -9.64 -3.60
N LEU A 269 -0.72 -10.54 -4.58
CA LEU A 269 -0.51 -11.97 -4.41
C LEU A 269 0.76 -12.38 -5.15
N THR A 270 1.51 -13.34 -4.60
CA THR A 270 2.73 -13.86 -5.23
C THR A 270 3.04 -15.26 -4.73
N TYR A 271 3.70 -16.07 -5.56
CA TYR A 271 4.34 -17.31 -5.13
C TYR A 271 5.82 -17.07 -4.90
N ALA A 272 6.22 -17.02 -3.63
CA ALA A 272 7.61 -16.79 -3.25
C ALA A 272 8.39 -18.12 -3.14
N ASP A 273 9.56 -18.21 -3.77
CA ASP A 273 10.54 -19.26 -3.45
C ASP A 273 10.99 -19.10 -1.98
N ASN A 274 11.43 -20.20 -1.37
CA ASN A 274 11.77 -20.30 0.04
C ASN A 274 12.81 -19.25 0.50
N TYR A 275 13.79 -18.96 -0.36
CA TYR A 275 14.79 -17.91 -0.13
C TYR A 275 14.20 -16.48 -0.14
N ALA A 276 13.15 -16.24 -0.92
CA ALA A 276 12.51 -14.92 -1.08
C ALA A 276 11.48 -14.61 0.02
N ILE A 277 10.97 -15.61 0.76
CA ILE A 277 9.97 -15.41 1.85
C ILE A 277 10.45 -14.35 2.86
N GLY A 278 11.74 -14.33 3.20
CA GLY A 278 12.31 -13.35 4.11
C GLY A 278 12.28 -11.91 3.58
N TYR A 279 12.45 -11.72 2.27
CA TYR A 279 12.27 -10.44 1.59
C TYR A 279 10.80 -10.01 1.61
N PHE A 280 9.89 -10.87 1.14
CA PHE A 280 8.46 -10.56 1.07
C PHE A 280 7.86 -10.24 2.46
N LYS A 281 8.24 -10.98 3.51
CA LYS A 281 7.87 -10.63 4.90
C LYS A 281 8.30 -9.21 5.30
N LYS A 282 9.53 -8.79 4.97
CA LYS A 282 10.02 -7.42 5.22
C LYS A 282 9.24 -6.37 4.40
N GLN A 283 8.68 -6.76 3.25
CA GLN A 283 7.78 -5.93 2.46
C GLN A 283 6.32 -5.97 2.94
N GLY A 284 6.01 -6.59 4.07
CA GLY A 284 4.64 -6.67 4.61
C GLY A 284 3.74 -7.69 3.92
N PHE A 285 4.32 -8.74 3.32
CA PHE A 285 3.56 -9.91 2.90
C PHE A 285 3.44 -10.93 4.03
N THR A 286 2.28 -11.58 4.13
CA THR A 286 2.00 -12.71 5.03
C THR A 286 1.75 -13.99 4.23
N LYS A 287 1.87 -15.16 4.88
CA LYS A 287 1.43 -16.46 4.33
C LYS A 287 -0.09 -16.67 4.48
N GLU A 288 -0.75 -15.88 5.32
CA GLU A 288 -2.19 -15.96 5.55
C GLU A 288 -2.92 -15.16 4.47
N ILE A 289 -3.61 -15.87 3.56
CA ILE A 289 -4.38 -15.25 2.48
C ILE A 289 -5.77 -14.90 3.02
N THR A 290 -6.00 -13.61 3.26
CA THR A 290 -7.29 -13.08 3.74
C THR A 290 -8.20 -12.63 2.60
N LEU A 291 -7.68 -12.49 1.37
CA LEU A 291 -8.48 -12.19 0.19
C LEU A 291 -9.34 -13.39 -0.18
N GLU A 292 -10.62 -13.14 -0.47
CA GLU A 292 -11.60 -14.19 -0.76
C GLU A 292 -11.14 -15.06 -1.93
N LYS A 293 -11.19 -16.38 -1.73
CA LYS A 293 -10.72 -17.38 -2.70
C LYS A 293 -11.35 -17.25 -4.10
N SER A 294 -12.63 -16.87 -4.17
CA SER A 294 -13.38 -16.65 -5.43
C SER A 294 -12.79 -15.54 -6.31
N LEU A 295 -12.05 -14.58 -5.70
CA LEU A 295 -11.48 -13.45 -6.42
C LEU A 295 -10.20 -13.85 -7.17
N TRP A 296 -9.38 -14.75 -6.61
CA TRP A 296 -8.01 -15.00 -7.10
C TRP A 296 -7.71 -16.44 -7.54
N MET A 297 -8.41 -17.47 -7.02
CA MET A 297 -8.17 -18.85 -7.44
C MET A 297 -8.51 -19.03 -8.92
N GLY A 298 -7.61 -19.67 -9.68
CA GLY A 298 -7.72 -19.83 -11.13
C GLY A 298 -7.27 -18.61 -11.96
N TYR A 299 -7.07 -17.44 -11.36
CA TYR A 299 -6.58 -16.24 -12.06
C TYR A 299 -5.05 -16.16 -12.05
N ILE A 300 -4.44 -16.38 -10.88
CA ILE A 300 -2.98 -16.42 -10.71
C ILE A 300 -2.38 -17.73 -11.24
N LYS A 301 -1.06 -17.81 -11.36
CA LYS A 301 -0.33 -19.02 -11.71
C LYS A 301 0.17 -19.70 -10.44
N ASP A 302 -0.10 -21.00 -10.33
CA ASP A 302 0.46 -21.83 -9.27
C ASP A 302 1.86 -22.30 -9.66
N TYR A 303 2.81 -22.19 -8.73
CA TYR A 303 4.21 -22.59 -8.96
C TYR A 303 4.64 -23.63 -7.94
N GLU A 304 5.11 -24.79 -8.42
CA GLU A 304 5.57 -25.88 -7.56
C GLU A 304 6.74 -25.42 -6.67
N GLY A 305 6.69 -25.82 -5.39
CA GLY A 305 7.69 -25.40 -4.38
C GLY A 305 7.59 -23.93 -3.94
N GLY A 306 6.72 -23.12 -4.55
CA GLY A 306 6.44 -21.75 -4.12
C GLY A 306 5.50 -21.69 -2.91
N THR A 307 5.71 -20.74 -2.01
CA THR A 307 4.74 -20.38 -0.96
C THR A 307 3.89 -19.21 -1.45
N ILE A 308 2.56 -19.38 -1.52
CA ILE A 308 1.65 -18.26 -1.76
C ILE A 308 1.72 -17.25 -0.60
N MET A 309 1.79 -15.95 -0.94
CA MET A 309 1.85 -14.86 0.02
C MET A 309 1.00 -13.67 -0.43
N GLN A 310 0.38 -12.99 0.53
CA GLN A 310 -0.45 -11.79 0.31
C GLN A 310 0.16 -10.56 0.99
N CYS A 311 0.19 -9.42 0.30
CA CYS A 311 0.31 -8.10 0.90
C CYS A 311 -1.00 -7.34 0.75
N THR A 312 -1.50 -6.75 1.83
CA THR A 312 -2.60 -5.77 1.78
C THR A 312 -2.01 -4.38 2.02
N MET A 313 -2.23 -3.47 1.08
CA MET A 313 -1.67 -2.12 1.16
C MET A 313 -2.47 -1.24 2.14
N LEU A 314 -1.77 -0.31 2.79
CA LEU A 314 -2.36 0.66 3.71
C LEU A 314 -2.87 1.88 2.92
N PRO A 315 -4.18 2.21 2.94
CA PRO A 315 -4.73 3.26 2.07
C PRO A 315 -4.04 4.62 2.24
N ARG A 316 -3.81 5.05 3.49
CA ARG A 316 -3.31 6.39 3.83
C ARG A 316 -1.79 6.55 3.85
N VAL A 317 -1.02 5.51 3.54
CA VAL A 317 0.46 5.53 3.60
C VAL A 317 1.05 5.71 2.20
N ARG A 318 1.97 6.67 2.06
CA ARG A 318 2.91 6.73 0.94
C ARG A 318 4.16 5.93 1.31
N TYR A 319 4.39 4.82 0.64
CA TYR A 319 5.41 3.84 0.98
C TYR A 319 6.84 4.41 0.89
N LEU A 320 7.12 5.27 -0.09
CA LEU A 320 8.40 5.97 -0.22
C LEU A 320 8.72 6.85 1.01
N GLU A 321 7.71 7.43 1.64
CA GLU A 321 7.88 8.29 2.83
C GLU A 321 7.85 7.53 4.17
N THR A 322 7.61 6.20 4.16
CA THR A 322 7.40 5.39 5.36
C THR A 322 8.50 5.59 6.40
N GLY A 323 9.78 5.68 6.00
CA GLY A 323 10.88 5.88 6.93
C GLY A 323 10.79 7.21 7.70
N ARG A 324 10.50 8.32 6.98
CA ARG A 324 10.31 9.65 7.58
C ARG A 324 9.03 9.70 8.42
N MET A 325 7.96 9.05 7.97
CA MET A 325 6.69 8.93 8.70
C MET A 325 6.87 8.19 10.04
N LEU A 326 7.52 7.02 10.04
CA LEU A 326 7.76 6.22 11.25
C LEU A 326 8.69 6.95 12.23
N LEU A 327 9.71 7.67 11.74
CA LEU A 327 10.57 8.49 12.60
C LEU A 327 9.76 9.61 13.30
N LYS A 328 8.95 10.36 12.55
CA LYS A 328 8.06 11.38 13.12
C LYS A 328 7.09 10.79 14.16
N GLN A 329 6.50 9.63 13.89
CA GLN A 329 5.62 8.94 14.83
C GLN A 329 6.35 8.49 16.11
N LYS A 330 7.57 7.96 15.99
CA LYS A 330 8.40 7.56 17.12
C LYS A 330 8.75 8.76 18.01
N GLU A 331 9.15 9.88 17.43
CA GLU A 331 9.50 11.08 18.18
C GLU A 331 8.27 11.73 18.84
N ALA A 332 7.10 11.74 18.17
CA ALA A 332 5.85 12.19 18.78
C ALA A 332 5.43 11.33 20.00
N VAL A 333 5.60 10.01 19.90
CA VAL A 333 5.43 9.09 21.04
C VAL A 333 6.44 9.39 22.15
N HIS A 334 7.72 9.53 21.82
CA HIS A 334 8.77 9.81 22.81
C HIS A 334 8.54 11.15 23.53
N ALA A 335 8.21 12.21 22.80
CA ALA A 335 7.90 13.52 23.36
C ALA A 335 6.71 13.49 24.32
N LYS A 336 5.70 12.65 24.07
CA LYS A 336 4.56 12.47 24.98
C LYS A 336 4.92 11.78 26.30
N TYR A 337 5.83 10.79 26.27
CA TYR A 337 6.17 10.00 27.46
C TYR A 337 7.43 10.46 28.21
N SER A 338 8.33 11.21 27.56
CA SER A 338 9.57 11.69 28.20
C SER A 338 9.35 12.57 29.44
N PRO A 339 8.34 13.47 29.51
CA PRO A 339 8.07 14.22 30.74
C PRO A 339 7.55 13.32 31.89
N LEU A 340 6.71 12.33 31.56
CA LEU A 340 6.14 11.39 32.51
C LEU A 340 7.20 10.45 33.10
N ALA A 341 8.22 10.09 32.31
CA ALA A 341 9.34 9.25 32.75
C ALA A 341 10.31 9.98 33.71
N ASN A 342 10.32 11.31 33.72
CA ASN A 342 11.15 12.14 34.60
C ASN A 342 10.43 12.55 35.90
N GLN A 343 9.17 12.13 36.10
CA GLN A 343 8.36 12.37 37.30
C GLN A 343 8.20 11.12 38.18
N MET A 344 8.92 10.03 37.86
CA MET A 344 8.95 8.76 38.62
C MET A 344 10.38 8.37 39.02
#